data_AF-A0A520BSR7-F1
#
_entry.id   AF-A0A520BSR7-F1
#
_cell.length_a   1.000
_cell.length_b   1.000
_cell.length_c   1.000
_cell.angle_alpha   90.00
_cell.angle_beta   90.00
_cell.angle_gamma   90.00
#
_symmetry.space_group_name_H-M   'P 1'
#
loop_
_entity.id
_entity.type
_entity.pdbx_description
1 polymer ?
#
loop_
_entity_poly.entity_id
_entity_poly.type
_entity_poly.pdbx_seq_one_letter_code
_entity_poly.pdbx_strand_id
1 'polypeptide(L)'
;MLTEITGLPDQIFGVRATGEVTGDDIKDVLLPGLKRTADRFDEIRYLLVLETDVKNFTAGAWIQDAKAGLQNFTKWKKIAVVSHEKGVEWFSDVFTIATPGSSKGFKPDEIEEAKAWLILED
;
A
#
# COMPACT_ATOMS: atom_id res chain seq x y z
N MET A 1 -6.43 3.48 12.12
CA MET A 1 -5.13 4.12 12.27
C MET A 1 -4.17 3.49 11.28
N LEU A 2 -3.36 4.31 10.64
CA LEU A 2 -2.30 3.89 9.73
C LEU A 2 -0.94 4.18 10.36
N THR A 3 -0.04 3.21 10.31
CA THR A 3 1.30 3.32 10.91
C THR A 3 2.36 2.85 9.94
N GLU A 4 3.49 3.56 9.85
CA GLU A 4 4.61 3.17 9.00
C GLU A 4 5.34 1.95 9.58
N ILE A 5 5.66 0.98 8.73
CA ILE A 5 6.41 -0.23 9.09
C ILE A 5 7.91 0.07 8.97
N THR A 6 8.62 -0.03 10.09
CA THR A 6 10.08 0.16 10.14
C THR A 6 10.83 -1.13 9.84
N GLY A 7 12.09 -1.03 9.40
CA GLY A 7 12.95 -2.18 9.13
C GLY A 7 12.73 -2.83 7.77
N LEU A 8 12.02 -2.16 6.87
CA LEU A 8 11.97 -2.51 5.45
C LEU A 8 13.18 -1.92 4.73
N PRO A 9 13.62 -2.53 3.62
CA PRO A 9 14.59 -1.92 2.72
C PRO A 9 14.14 -0.52 2.28
N ASP A 10 15.06 0.43 2.15
CA ASP A 10 14.73 1.84 1.89
C ASP A 10 13.82 2.08 0.68
N GLN A 11 13.93 1.23 -0.35
CA GLN A 11 13.13 1.31 -1.58
C GLN A 11 11.67 0.85 -1.40
N ILE A 12 11.35 0.26 -0.24
CA ILE A 12 10.03 -0.25 0.10
C ILE A 12 9.43 0.64 1.17
N PHE A 13 8.30 1.24 0.84
CA PHE A 13 7.45 1.90 1.81
C PHE A 13 6.39 0.92 2.32
N GLY A 14 6.26 0.78 3.63
CA GLY A 14 5.27 -0.12 4.22
C GLY A 14 4.43 0.57 5.27
N VAL A 15 3.15 0.23 5.31
CA VAL A 15 2.23 0.68 6.35
C VAL A 15 1.37 -0.46 6.85
N ARG A 16 1.00 -0.38 8.13
CA ARG A 16 0.03 -1.25 8.78
C ARG A 16 -1.22 -0.46 9.12
N ALA A 17 -2.36 -0.98 8.69
CA ALA A 17 -3.68 -0.46 8.96
C ALA A 17 -4.36 -1.29 10.06
N THR A 18 -4.68 -0.64 11.18
CA THR A 18 -5.39 -1.23 12.32
C THR A 18 -6.65 -0.41 12.64
N GLY A 19 -7.77 -1.05 12.93
CA GLY A 19 -9.04 -0.35 13.19
C GLY A 19 -9.52 0.50 12.01
N GLU A 20 -10.02 1.71 12.26
CA GLU A 20 -10.55 2.62 11.24
C GLU A 20 -9.46 3.52 10.64
N VAL A 21 -9.25 3.48 9.33
CA VAL A 21 -8.31 4.38 8.64
C VAL A 21 -9.04 5.65 8.22
N THR A 22 -8.52 6.79 8.67
CA THR A 22 -9.10 8.11 8.46
C THR A 22 -8.46 8.83 7.28
N GLY A 23 -9.05 9.94 6.83
CA GLY A 23 -8.43 10.79 5.81
C GLY A 23 -7.10 11.43 6.28
N ASP A 24 -6.95 11.65 7.58
CA ASP A 24 -5.73 12.24 8.15
C ASP A 24 -4.58 11.22 8.16
N ASP A 25 -4.87 9.95 8.48
CA ASP A 25 -3.91 8.85 8.32
C ASP A 25 -3.32 8.81 6.89
N ILE A 26 -4.14 9.07 5.88
CA ILE A 26 -3.72 9.11 4.49
C ILE A 26 -2.83 10.33 4.20
N LYS A 27 -3.25 11.51 4.67
CA LYS A 27 -2.52 12.78 4.43
C LYS A 27 -1.19 12.85 5.17
N ASP A 28 -1.14 12.31 6.39
CA ASP A 28 -0.02 12.51 7.30
C ASP A 28 0.97 11.34 7.27
N VAL A 29 0.52 10.14 6.90
CA VAL A 29 1.36 8.93 6.86
C VAL A 29 1.53 8.41 5.43
N LEU A 30 0.43 8.12 4.73
CA LEU A 30 0.50 7.45 3.44
C LEU A 30 1.14 8.32 2.34
N LEU A 31 0.58 9.51 2.10
CA LEU A 31 1.02 10.40 1.02
C LEU A 31 2.47 10.86 1.19
N PRO A 32 2.93 11.27 2.39
CA PRO A 32 4.32 11.68 2.58
C PRO A 32 5.29 10.51 2.34
N GLY A 33 4.97 9.29 2.81
CA GLY A 33 5.83 8.12 2.62
C GLY A 33 5.92 7.67 1.15
N LEU A 34 4.80 7.67 0.43
CA LEU A 34 4.78 7.41 -1.00
C LEU A 34 5.59 8.46 -1.77
N LYS A 35 5.41 9.74 -1.46
CA LYS A 35 6.17 10.83 -2.07
C LYS A 35 7.68 10.70 -1.82
N ARG A 36 8.10 10.46 -0.58
CA ARG A 36 9.52 10.27 -0.23
C ARG A 36 10.16 9.13 -1.03
N THR A 37 9.45 8.01 -1.17
CA THR A 37 9.95 6.82 -1.88
C THR A 37 10.04 7.10 -3.38
N ALA A 38 8.98 7.67 -3.96
CA ALA A 38 8.92 8.02 -5.38
C ALA A 38 9.95 9.08 -5.79
N ASP A 39 10.26 10.03 -4.91
CA ASP A 39 11.26 11.07 -5.16
C ASP A 39 12.69 10.52 -5.02
N ARG A 40 12.91 9.56 -4.10
CA ARG A 40 14.25 9.01 -3.81
C ARG A 40 14.68 7.90 -4.77
N PHE A 41 13.76 7.02 -5.16
CA PHE A 41 14.06 5.81 -5.93
C PHE A 41 13.51 5.83 -7.35
N ASP A 42 12.73 6.85 -7.71
CA ASP A 42 12.00 6.94 -8.99
C ASP A 42 11.00 5.78 -9.23
N GLU A 43 10.78 4.94 -8.22
CA GLU A 43 9.79 3.86 -8.22
C GLU A 43 9.14 3.72 -6.83
N ILE A 44 7.95 3.12 -6.80
CA ILE A 44 7.23 2.82 -5.56
C ILE A 44 7.08 1.31 -5.46
N ARG A 45 7.66 0.75 -4.39
CA ARG A 45 7.38 -0.60 -3.90
C ARG A 45 6.66 -0.47 -2.57
N TYR A 46 5.48 -1.05 -2.45
CA TYR A 46 4.58 -0.75 -1.36
C TYR A 46 4.08 -2.02 -0.66
N LEU A 47 4.16 -2.02 0.67
CA LEU A 47 3.60 -3.08 1.53
C LEU A 47 2.44 -2.52 2.35
N LEU A 48 1.24 -3.09 2.18
CA LEU A 48 0.08 -2.78 3.01
C LEU A 48 -0.26 -4.00 3.88
N VAL A 49 -0.21 -3.85 5.19
CA VAL A 49 -0.68 -4.87 6.14
C VAL A 49 -2.03 -4.45 6.71
N LEU A 50 -3.08 -5.19 6.38
CA LEU A 50 -4.45 -4.99 6.85
C LEU A 50 -4.75 -5.95 8.01
N GLU A 51 -4.78 -5.38 9.22
CA GLU A 51 -5.21 -6.07 10.45
C GLU A 51 -6.60 -5.57 10.90
N THR A 52 -7.43 -5.17 9.94
CA THR A 52 -8.78 -4.65 10.14
C THR A 52 -9.65 -5.07 8.96
N ASP A 53 -10.98 -5.03 9.14
CA ASP A 53 -11.92 -5.31 8.06
C ASP A 53 -11.69 -4.35 6.89
N VAL A 54 -11.70 -4.88 5.67
CA VAL A 54 -11.42 -4.08 4.46
C VAL A 54 -12.42 -2.93 4.27
N LYS A 55 -13.61 -3.06 4.86
CA LYS A 55 -14.66 -2.02 4.88
C LYS A 55 -14.20 -0.76 5.62
N ASN A 56 -13.42 -0.92 6.68
CA ASN A 56 -12.86 0.20 7.45
C ASN A 56 -11.73 0.93 6.69
N PHE A 57 -11.18 0.29 5.65
CA PHE A 57 -10.25 0.88 4.70
C PHE A 57 -10.94 1.35 3.41
N THR A 58 -12.23 1.08 3.18
CA THR A 58 -12.92 1.51 1.94
C THR A 58 -14.05 2.49 2.18
N ALA A 59 -14.34 2.80 3.44
CA ALA A 59 -15.51 3.55 3.86
C ALA A 59 -15.58 5.02 3.38
N GLY A 60 -14.71 5.55 2.51
CA GLY A 60 -14.92 6.91 2.04
C GLY A 60 -13.97 7.53 1.02
N ALA A 61 -14.37 8.74 0.61
CA ALA A 61 -13.81 9.65 -0.39
C ALA A 61 -12.29 9.87 -0.34
N TRP A 62 -11.62 9.48 0.74
CA TRP A 62 -10.18 9.61 0.90
C TRP A 62 -9.36 8.74 -0.07
N ILE A 63 -9.88 7.61 -0.56
CA ILE A 63 -9.20 6.85 -1.64
C ILE A 63 -9.13 7.70 -2.91
N GLN A 64 -10.20 8.44 -3.20
CA GLN A 64 -10.24 9.37 -4.34
C GLN A 64 -9.27 10.53 -4.12
N ASP A 65 -9.19 11.06 -2.90
CA ASP A 65 -8.23 12.12 -2.55
C ASP A 65 -6.78 11.63 -2.62
N ALA A 66 -6.49 10.40 -2.19
CA ALA A 66 -5.19 9.77 -2.33
C ALA A 66 -4.80 9.63 -3.80
N LYS A 67 -5.74 9.18 -4.64
CA LYS A 67 -5.57 9.06 -6.09
C LYS A 67 -5.33 10.42 -6.75
N ALA A 68 -6.04 11.46 -6.32
CA ALA A 68 -5.86 12.83 -6.81
C ALA A 68 -4.53 13.44 -6.35
N GLY A 69 -4.09 13.13 -5.13
CA GLY A 69 -2.83 13.59 -4.54
C GLY A 69 -1.58 12.89 -5.09
N LEU A 70 -1.76 11.73 -5.73
CA LEU A 70 -0.65 10.95 -6.29
C LEU A 70 -0.22 11.45 -7.66
N GLN A 71 0.35 12.66 -7.70
CA GLN A 71 1.25 13.05 -8.79
C GLN A 71 2.38 12.00 -8.82
N ASN A 72 2.62 11.31 -9.94
CA ASN A 72 3.55 10.16 -10.12
C ASN A 72 2.93 8.75 -10.04
N PHE A 73 1.64 8.67 -10.30
CA PHE A 73 0.90 7.44 -10.51
C PHE A 73 1.56 6.41 -11.49
N THR A 74 2.47 6.82 -12.36
CA THR A 74 3.24 5.92 -13.25
C THR A 74 4.41 5.19 -12.59
N LYS A 75 4.85 5.60 -11.39
CA LYS A 75 6.06 5.07 -10.73
C LYS A 75 5.82 3.81 -9.90
N TRP A 76 4.58 3.37 -9.76
CA TRP A 76 4.27 2.16 -9.02
C TRP A 76 4.78 0.92 -9.74
N LYS A 77 5.59 0.13 -9.04
CA LYS A 77 6.22 -1.06 -9.59
C LYS A 77 5.70 -2.34 -8.99
N LYS A 78 5.67 -2.43 -7.66
CA LYS A 78 5.17 -3.61 -6.94
C LYS A 78 4.36 -3.23 -5.71
N ILE A 79 3.23 -3.91 -5.52
CA ILE A 79 2.36 -3.71 -4.37
C ILE A 79 2.01 -5.06 -3.74
N ALA A 80 2.37 -5.23 -2.47
CA ALA A 80 2.03 -6.40 -1.69
C ALA A 80 0.99 -6.02 -0.64
N VAL A 81 -0.08 -6.82 -0.54
CA VAL A 81 -1.11 -6.64 0.47
C VAL A 81 -1.21 -7.88 1.33
N VAL A 82 -1.09 -7.72 2.64
CA VAL A 82 -1.22 -8.77 3.64
C VAL A 82 -2.55 -8.59 4.34
N SER A 83 -3.47 -9.55 4.26
CA SER A 83 -4.79 -9.45 4.91
C SER A 83 -5.33 -10.81 5.34
N HIS A 84 -6.17 -10.82 6.37
CA HIS A 84 -6.90 -12.01 6.84
C HIS A 84 -8.05 -12.41 5.91
N GLU A 85 -8.70 -11.43 5.29
CA GLU A 85 -9.69 -11.65 4.23
C GLU A 85 -8.95 -11.88 2.90
N LYS A 86 -9.62 -12.41 1.86
CA LYS A 86 -9.04 -12.51 0.51
C LYS A 86 -8.77 -11.11 -0.07
N GLY A 87 -7.72 -10.44 0.41
CA GLY A 87 -7.39 -9.05 0.09
C GLY A 87 -7.09 -8.82 -1.40
N VAL A 88 -6.86 -9.89 -2.15
CA VAL A 88 -6.64 -9.89 -3.60
C VAL A 88 -7.82 -9.29 -4.37
N GLU A 89 -9.06 -9.67 -4.03
CA GLU A 89 -10.25 -9.23 -4.77
C GLU A 89 -10.45 -7.72 -4.58
N TRP A 90 -10.39 -7.24 -3.34
CA TRP A 90 -10.51 -5.83 -3.04
C TRP A 90 -9.39 -4.99 -3.66
N PHE A 91 -8.14 -5.47 -3.60
CA PHE A 91 -7.02 -4.75 -4.19
C PHE A 91 -7.19 -4.60 -5.70
N SER A 92 -7.72 -5.64 -6.36
CA SER A 92 -8.00 -5.58 -7.78
C SER A 92 -9.01 -4.48 -8.12
N ASP A 93 -10.01 -4.21 -7.29
CA ASP A 93 -11.00 -3.16 -7.59
C ASP A 93 -10.43 -1.73 -7.43
N VAL A 94 -9.60 -1.49 -6.40
CA VAL A 94 -9.04 -0.16 -6.12
C VAL A 94 -7.85 0.18 -7.03
N PHE A 95 -6.99 -0.80 -7.32
CA PHE A 95 -5.71 -0.55 -7.97
C PHE A 95 -5.59 -1.13 -9.39
N THR A 96 -6.46 -2.03 -9.89
CA THR A 96 -6.33 -2.50 -11.30
C THR A 96 -6.67 -1.42 -12.32
N ILE A 97 -7.60 -0.52 -11.99
CA ILE A 97 -7.95 0.63 -12.87
C ILE A 97 -6.84 1.69 -12.84
N ALA A 98 -6.06 1.65 -11.78
CA ALA A 98 -5.10 2.67 -11.45
C ALA A 98 -3.88 2.00 -10.82
N THR A 99 -3.10 1.16 -11.53
CA THR A 99 -1.64 1.08 -11.36
C THR A 99 -1.01 0.39 -12.59
N PRO A 100 0.12 0.86 -13.16
CA PRO A 100 0.83 0.12 -14.20
C PRO A 100 1.65 -1.08 -13.68
N GLY A 101 1.95 -1.13 -12.37
CA GLY A 101 2.81 -2.13 -11.74
C GLY A 101 2.09 -3.44 -11.35
N SER A 102 2.88 -4.42 -10.89
CA SER A 102 2.38 -5.71 -10.42
C SER A 102 1.82 -5.63 -9.01
N SER A 103 0.75 -6.38 -8.74
CA SER A 103 0.17 -6.46 -7.40
C SER A 103 -0.09 -7.90 -6.97
N LYS A 104 0.13 -8.20 -5.69
CA LYS A 104 -0.11 -9.53 -5.13
C LYS A 104 -0.63 -9.44 -3.70
N GLY A 105 -1.64 -10.25 -3.40
CA GLY A 105 -2.12 -10.46 -2.03
C GLY A 105 -1.47 -11.66 -1.36
N PHE A 106 -1.32 -11.56 -0.05
CA PHE A 106 -0.67 -12.51 0.85
C PHE A 106 -1.52 -12.67 2.10
N LYS A 107 -1.45 -13.83 2.74
CA LYS A 107 -2.07 -14.07 4.05
C LYS A 107 -1.22 -13.46 5.18
N PRO A 108 -1.77 -13.29 6.40
CA PRO A 108 -1.04 -12.70 7.52
C PRO A 108 0.22 -13.45 7.90
N ASP A 109 0.22 -14.77 7.75
CA ASP A 109 1.36 -15.66 7.96
C ASP A 109 2.40 -15.60 6.83
N GLU A 110 2.09 -14.94 5.71
CA GLU A 110 2.95 -14.81 4.52
C GLU A 110 3.62 -13.43 4.41
N ILE A 111 3.76 -12.71 5.52
CA ILE A 111 4.32 -11.35 5.53
C ILE A 111 5.80 -11.30 5.08
N GLU A 112 6.57 -12.35 5.37
CA GLU A 112 7.97 -12.43 4.97
C GLU A 112 8.09 -12.71 3.46
N GLU A 113 7.21 -13.55 2.91
CA GLU A 113 7.07 -13.78 1.48
C GLU A 113 6.65 -12.50 0.75
N ALA A 114 5.76 -11.71 1.34
CA ALA A 114 5.35 -10.41 0.80
C ALA A 114 6.55 -9.44 0.69
N LYS A 115 7.35 -9.33 1.75
CA LYS A 115 8.58 -8.53 1.76
C LYS A 115 9.58 -9.03 0.72
N ALA A 116 9.83 -10.34 0.68
CA ALA A 116 10.75 -10.94 -0.28
C ALA A 116 10.32 -10.65 -1.72
N TRP A 117 9.03 -10.80 -2.03
CA TRP A 117 8.48 -10.53 -3.35
C TRP A 117 8.63 -9.07 -3.78
N LEU A 118 8.49 -8.13 -2.84
CA LEU A 118 8.73 -6.70 -3.11
C LEU A 118 10.20 -6.40 -3.42
N ILE A 119 11.15 -7.15 -2.84
CA ILE A 119 12.58 -6.94 -3.08
C ILE A 119 13.01 -7.46 -4.45
N LEU A 120 12.39 -8.54 -4.92
CA LEU A 120 12.74 -9.13 -6.22
C LEU A 120 12.62 -8.08 -7.33
N GLU A 121 13.65 -8.00 -8.17
CA GLU A 121 13.60 -7.30 -9.45
C GLU A 121 12.72 -8.10 -10.43
N ASP A 122 12.19 -7.43 -11.46
CA ASP A 122 11.38 -8.08 -12.51
C ASP A 122 12.27 -8.74 -13.57
#